data_AF-Q11ZF5-F1
#
_entry.id   AF-Q11ZF5-F1
#
_cell.length_a   1.000
_cell.length_b   1.000
_cell.length_c   1.000
_cell.angle_alpha   90.00
_cell.angle_beta   90.00
_cell.angle_gamma   90.00
#
_symmetry.space_group_name_H-M   'P 1'
#
loop_
_entity.id
_entity.type
_entity.pdbx_description
1 polymer ?
#
loop_
_entity_poly.entity_id
_entity_poly.type
_entity_poly.pdbx_seq_one_letter_code
_entity_poly.pdbx_strand_id
1 'polypeptide(L)'
;MKLGAEEERAGYQPHGCFCVLSPLNSDVGKTLAFYVVMATPNSRNKTIAVLRSPLADPSAPLKEWVAAIAANHPDGPAVLPDAIRLVSHLAKTFLYLGMKEARARNLNDHTELKARLARVERKKQGKLEKRLQRLYDRIIVGPDALPQELRQGPAAHGVSPHWRRGHFRQQAHGLANSLRKLIFVRPTLVAANPAVLQDELTPKTYSVRR
;
A
#
# COMPACT_ATOMS: atom_id res chain seq x y z
N MET A 1 16.99 -35.02 -25.88
CA MET A 1 15.79 -34.17 -25.96
C MET A 1 15.20 -34.03 -24.55
N LYS A 2 15.76 -33.12 -23.75
CA LYS A 2 15.22 -32.68 -22.46
C LYS A 2 15.58 -31.21 -22.36
N LEU A 3 14.68 -30.36 -22.84
CA LEU A 3 14.81 -28.91 -22.71
C LEU A 3 13.93 -28.47 -21.54
N GLY A 4 14.60 -28.05 -20.47
CA GLY A 4 14.30 -26.82 -19.74
C GLY A 4 12.91 -26.64 -19.13
N ALA A 5 12.60 -27.41 -18.08
CA ALA A 5 11.54 -27.01 -17.13
C ALA A 5 11.95 -25.83 -16.22
N GLU A 6 13.19 -25.33 -16.32
CA GLU A 6 13.72 -24.22 -15.52
C GLU A 6 13.75 -22.86 -16.24
N GLU A 7 13.62 -22.81 -17.57
CA GLU A 7 13.71 -21.54 -18.33
C GLU A 7 12.40 -20.71 -18.32
N GLU A 8 11.26 -21.30 -17.98
CA GLU A 8 9.95 -20.61 -18.05
C GLU A 8 9.61 -19.78 -16.79
N ARG A 9 10.53 -19.68 -15.82
CA ARG A 9 10.39 -18.74 -14.68
C ARG A 9 10.87 -17.32 -14.99
N ALA A 10 11.36 -17.08 -16.20
CA ALA A 10 11.74 -15.75 -16.65
C ALA A 10 10.51 -14.88 -16.96
N GLY A 11 10.15 -14.01 -16.01
CA GLY A 11 9.77 -12.64 -16.36
C GLY A 11 8.30 -12.23 -16.24
N TYR A 12 7.59 -12.69 -15.20
CA TYR A 12 6.41 -11.97 -14.72
C TYR A 12 6.82 -10.99 -13.62
N GLN A 13 6.72 -9.69 -13.87
CA GLN A 13 6.91 -8.66 -12.84
C GLN A 13 5.55 -8.07 -12.42
N PRO A 14 5.25 -7.97 -11.12
CA PRO A 14 4.04 -7.30 -10.66
C PRO A 14 4.09 -5.82 -11.05
N HIS A 15 3.16 -5.41 -11.91
CA HIS A 15 3.07 -4.03 -12.40
C HIS A 15 2.10 -3.20 -11.54
N GLY A 16 1.05 -3.84 -11.03
CA GLY A 16 0.07 -3.18 -10.17
C GLY A 16 -1.02 -4.12 -9.70
N CYS A 17 -1.92 -3.59 -8.88
CA CYS A 17 -3.10 -4.31 -8.44
C CYS A 17 -4.29 -3.36 -8.35
N PHE A 18 -5.44 -3.80 -8.84
CA PHE A 18 -6.70 -3.14 -8.55
C PHE A 18 -7.39 -3.87 -7.41
N CYS A 19 -7.78 -3.13 -6.38
CA CYS A 19 -8.58 -3.64 -5.28
C CYS A 19 -9.97 -3.04 -5.38
N VAL A 20 -11.00 -3.89 -5.46
CA VAL A 20 -12.39 -3.47 -5.61
C VAL A 20 -13.21 -4.08 -4.48
N LEU A 21 -13.94 -3.23 -3.78
CA LEU A 21 -14.97 -3.67 -2.84
C LEU A 21 -16.27 -3.86 -3.62
N SER A 22 -16.70 -5.12 -3.79
CA SER A 22 -17.98 -5.40 -4.44
C SER A 22 -19.07 -5.57 -3.39
N PRO A 23 -20.22 -4.88 -3.51
CA PRO A 23 -21.44 -5.34 -2.86
C PRO A 23 -21.88 -6.60 -3.60
N LEU A 24 -21.74 -7.77 -2.98
CA LEU A 24 -22.51 -8.94 -3.41
C LEU A 24 -23.89 -8.83 -2.75
N ASN A 25 -24.89 -9.40 -3.42
CA ASN A 25 -26.30 -9.37 -3.01
C ASN A 25 -26.46 -9.78 -1.53
N SER A 26 -27.48 -9.19 -0.92
CA SER A 26 -27.77 -8.92 0.50
C SER A 26 -27.44 -9.97 1.58
N ASP A 27 -27.08 -11.19 1.24
CA ASP A 27 -27.02 -12.30 2.22
C ASP A 27 -25.60 -12.84 2.50
N VAL A 28 -24.57 -12.43 1.72
CA VAL A 28 -23.20 -13.01 1.81
C VAL A 28 -22.12 -11.99 2.26
N GLY A 29 -22.52 -10.75 2.54
CA GLY A 29 -21.60 -9.72 3.04
C GLY A 29 -20.70 -9.08 1.96
N LYS A 30 -19.80 -8.18 2.40
CA LYS A 30 -18.90 -7.45 1.50
C LYS A 30 -17.79 -8.37 0.99
N THR A 31 -17.51 -8.33 -0.31
CA THR A 31 -16.40 -9.10 -0.91
C THR A 31 -15.30 -8.16 -1.36
N LEU A 32 -14.06 -8.49 -1.02
CA LEU A 32 -12.88 -7.80 -1.52
C LEU A 32 -12.29 -8.59 -2.68
N ALA A 33 -12.14 -7.94 -3.82
CA ALA A 33 -11.57 -8.51 -5.03
C ALA A 33 -10.22 -7.84 -5.33
N PHE A 34 -9.16 -8.62 -5.44
CA PHE A 34 -7.85 -8.14 -5.90
C PHE A 34 -7.57 -8.66 -7.31
N TYR A 35 -7.34 -7.74 -8.24
CA TYR A 35 -6.94 -8.00 -9.62
C TYR A 35 -5.45 -7.70 -9.73
N VAL A 36 -4.63 -8.75 -9.77
CA VAL A 36 -3.17 -8.59 -9.89
C VAL A 36 -2.79 -8.48 -11.35
N VAL A 37 -2.15 -7.37 -11.71
CA VAL A 37 -1.65 -7.10 -13.06
C VAL A 37 -0.16 -7.40 -13.07
N MET A 38 0.22 -8.39 -13.88
CA MET A 38 1.62 -8.72 -14.11
C MET A 38 2.01 -8.26 -15.52
N ALA A 39 3.19 -7.67 -15.66
CA ALA A 39 3.82 -7.45 -16.94
C ALA A 39 4.49 -8.76 -17.39
N THR A 40 4.17 -9.20 -18.61
CA THR A 40 4.89 -10.29 -19.29
C THR A 40 6.27 -9.79 -19.78
N PRO A 41 7.23 -10.67 -20.10
CA PRO A 41 8.51 -10.27 -20.69
C PRO A 41 8.35 -9.43 -21.97
N ASN A 42 7.26 -9.66 -22.71
CA ASN A 42 6.90 -8.93 -23.93
C ASN A 42 6.14 -7.62 -23.65
N SER A 43 6.15 -7.11 -22.41
CA SER A 43 5.48 -5.88 -21.98
C SER A 43 3.96 -5.85 -22.20
N ARG A 44 3.32 -7.01 -22.43
CA ARG A 44 1.85 -7.12 -22.40
C ARG A 44 1.40 -7.29 -20.96
N ASN A 45 0.49 -6.44 -20.52
CA ASN A 45 -0.17 -6.59 -19.23
C ASN A 45 -1.14 -7.76 -19.31
N LYS A 46 -0.98 -8.74 -18.41
CA LYS A 46 -1.96 -9.80 -18.20
C LYS A 46 -2.51 -9.65 -16.80
N THR A 47 -3.83 -9.54 -16.68
CA THR A 47 -4.49 -9.74 -15.38
C THR A 47 -4.45 -11.23 -15.11
N ILE A 48 -3.63 -11.64 -14.14
CA ILE A 48 -3.36 -13.07 -13.92
C ILE A 48 -4.20 -13.62 -12.78
N ALA A 49 -4.43 -12.85 -11.73
CA ALA A 49 -5.15 -13.36 -10.56
C ALA A 49 -6.34 -12.49 -10.18
N VAL A 50 -7.51 -13.12 -10.06
CA VAL A 50 -8.70 -12.53 -9.44
C VAL A 50 -8.90 -13.22 -8.10
N LEU A 51 -8.49 -12.54 -7.05
CA LEU A 51 -8.60 -13.04 -5.69
C LEU A 51 -9.87 -12.49 -5.06
N ARG A 52 -10.93 -13.29 -4.98
CA ARG A 52 -12.21 -12.92 -4.36
C ARG A 52 -12.38 -13.68 -3.07
N SER A 53 -12.68 -12.97 -1.99
CA SER A 53 -13.16 -13.64 -0.78
C SER A 53 -14.10 -12.73 0.01
N PRO A 54 -15.18 -13.30 0.56
CA PRO A 54 -16.04 -12.57 1.47
C PRO A 54 -15.23 -12.13 2.70
N LEU A 55 -15.47 -10.92 3.16
CA LEU A 55 -15.07 -10.47 4.50
C LEU A 55 -16.01 -11.14 5.52
N ALA A 56 -16.04 -12.48 5.54
CA ALA A 56 -16.98 -13.25 6.35
C ALA A 56 -16.55 -13.30 7.83
N ASP A 57 -15.24 -13.28 8.10
CA ASP A 57 -14.72 -13.37 9.46
C ASP A 57 -13.57 -12.38 9.70
N PRO A 58 -13.76 -11.34 10.53
CA PRO A 58 -12.71 -10.40 10.91
C PRO A 58 -11.63 -11.02 11.81
N SER A 59 -11.85 -12.21 12.36
CA SER A 59 -10.90 -12.93 13.23
C SER A 59 -9.97 -13.87 12.45
N ALA A 60 -10.29 -14.21 11.21
CA ALA A 60 -9.47 -15.06 10.36
C ALA A 60 -8.11 -14.40 10.03
N PRO A 61 -6.97 -15.10 10.21
CA PRO A 61 -5.67 -14.58 9.83
C PRO A 61 -5.60 -14.27 8.33
N LEU A 62 -5.02 -13.12 7.96
CA LEU A 62 -4.80 -12.74 6.56
C LEU A 62 -4.10 -13.85 5.76
N LYS A 63 -3.17 -14.59 6.38
CA LYS A 63 -2.47 -15.71 5.74
C LYS A 63 -3.43 -16.83 5.31
N GLU A 64 -4.38 -17.18 6.16
CA GLU A 64 -5.37 -18.23 5.90
C GLU A 64 -6.39 -17.75 4.87
N TRP A 65 -6.83 -16.50 5.01
CA TRP A 65 -7.68 -15.85 4.03
C TRP A 65 -7.05 -15.85 2.63
N VAL A 66 -5.76 -15.50 2.51
CA VAL A 66 -5.02 -15.53 1.25
C VAL A 66 -4.84 -16.96 0.72
N ALA A 67 -4.55 -17.94 1.59
CA ALA A 67 -4.40 -19.34 1.21
C ALA A 67 -5.71 -19.95 0.67
N ALA A 68 -6.86 -19.57 1.24
CA ALA A 68 -8.17 -20.01 0.75
C ALA A 68 -8.45 -19.49 -0.67
N ILE A 69 -8.01 -18.28 -1.00
CA ILE A 69 -8.21 -17.73 -2.34
C ILE A 69 -7.31 -18.42 -3.37
N ALA A 70 -6.08 -18.75 -2.96
CA ALA A 70 -5.13 -19.49 -3.77
C ALA A 70 -5.65 -20.83 -4.29
N ALA A 71 -6.29 -21.59 -3.39
CA ALA A 71 -6.78 -22.93 -3.67
C ALA A 71 -7.88 -22.95 -4.76
N ASN A 72 -8.56 -21.82 -4.95
CA ASN A 72 -9.68 -21.69 -5.89
C ASN A 72 -9.28 -21.06 -7.24
N HIS A 73 -7.99 -20.78 -7.47
CA HIS A 73 -7.55 -20.06 -8.67
C HIS A 73 -7.23 -21.01 -9.85
N PRO A 74 -7.78 -20.75 -11.07
CA PRO A 74 -7.63 -21.65 -12.22
C PRO A 74 -6.19 -21.78 -12.75
N ASP A 75 -5.35 -20.74 -12.64
CA ASP A 75 -3.94 -20.78 -13.08
C ASP A 75 -3.00 -21.52 -12.08
N GLY A 76 -3.55 -22.09 -11.01
CA GLY A 76 -2.81 -22.96 -10.10
C GLY A 76 -1.71 -22.27 -9.27
N PRO A 77 -0.85 -23.07 -8.59
CA PRO A 77 0.07 -22.61 -7.55
C PRO A 77 1.25 -21.75 -8.03
N ALA A 78 1.44 -21.57 -9.34
CA ALA A 78 2.62 -20.89 -9.89
C ALA A 78 2.62 -19.37 -9.64
N VAL A 79 1.45 -18.72 -9.71
CA VAL A 79 1.29 -17.26 -9.52
C VAL A 79 1.16 -16.89 -8.04
N LEU A 80 0.97 -17.91 -7.20
CA LEU A 80 0.58 -17.75 -5.82
C LEU A 80 1.60 -16.95 -5.00
N PRO A 81 2.91 -17.25 -4.99
CA PRO A 81 3.85 -16.55 -4.10
C PRO A 81 3.88 -15.03 -4.29
N ASP A 82 3.83 -14.55 -5.53
CA ASP A 82 3.89 -13.13 -5.84
C ASP A 82 2.54 -12.44 -5.60
N ALA A 83 1.43 -13.12 -5.89
CA ALA A 83 0.10 -12.62 -5.52
C ALA A 83 -0.04 -12.50 -3.99
N ILE A 84 0.46 -13.46 -3.20
CA ILE A 84 0.49 -13.39 -1.73
C ILE A 84 1.30 -12.18 -1.27
N ARG A 85 2.49 -11.96 -1.83
CA ARG A 85 3.35 -10.82 -1.47
C ARG A 85 2.65 -9.50 -1.74
N LEU A 86 2.01 -9.37 -2.90
CA LEU A 86 1.30 -8.15 -3.29
C LEU A 86 0.07 -7.91 -2.43
N VAL A 87 -0.78 -8.91 -2.20
CA VAL A 87 -1.95 -8.78 -1.32
C VAL A 87 -1.53 -8.48 0.12
N SER A 88 -0.48 -9.15 0.62
CA SER A 88 0.08 -8.86 1.95
C SER A 88 0.61 -7.44 2.05
N HIS A 89 1.23 -6.94 0.98
CA HIS A 89 1.69 -5.55 0.90
C HIS A 89 0.51 -4.58 0.91
N LEU A 90 -0.52 -4.80 0.07
CA LEU A 90 -1.72 -3.96 0.01
C LEU A 90 -2.48 -3.94 1.33
N ALA A 91 -2.66 -5.10 1.97
CA ALA A 91 -3.31 -5.19 3.27
C ALA A 91 -2.56 -4.38 4.33
N LYS A 92 -1.21 -4.45 4.35
CA LYS A 92 -0.39 -3.61 5.23
C LYS A 92 -0.52 -2.12 4.89
N THR A 93 -0.59 -1.77 3.61
CA THR A 93 -0.77 -0.38 3.16
C THR A 93 -2.13 0.17 3.60
N PHE A 94 -3.22 -0.59 3.40
CA PHE A 94 -4.55 -0.18 3.87
C PHE A 94 -4.62 -0.09 5.38
N LEU A 95 -4.03 -1.06 6.10
CA LEU A 95 -3.95 -1.00 7.55
C LEU A 95 -3.20 0.25 8.00
N TYR A 96 -2.04 0.54 7.38
CA TYR A 96 -1.26 1.74 7.67
C TYR A 96 -2.03 3.02 7.39
N LEU A 97 -2.69 3.13 6.23
CA LEU A 97 -3.52 4.28 5.86
C LEU A 97 -4.70 4.51 6.82
N GLY A 98 -5.19 3.47 7.47
CA GLY A 98 -6.23 3.56 8.51
C GLY A 98 -5.72 4.03 9.88
N MET A 99 -4.40 4.15 10.08
CA MET A 99 -3.82 4.54 11.36
C MET A 99 -3.75 6.06 11.53
N LYS A 100 -3.76 6.53 12.78
CA LYS A 100 -3.54 7.96 13.10
C LYS A 100 -2.13 8.42 12.75
N GLU A 101 -1.19 7.48 12.82
CA GLU A 101 0.23 7.64 12.56
C GLU A 101 0.59 7.66 11.07
N ALA A 102 -0.39 7.43 10.19
CA ALA A 102 -0.18 7.35 8.77
C ALA A 102 0.37 8.67 8.24
N ARG A 103 1.66 8.68 7.89
CA ARG A 103 2.23 9.75 7.09
C ARG A 103 1.75 9.56 5.66
N ALA A 104 0.72 10.28 5.25
CA ALA A 104 0.19 10.23 3.90
C ALA A 104 -0.30 11.60 3.46
N ARG A 105 -0.15 11.91 2.16
CA ARG A 105 -0.63 13.14 1.54
C ARG A 105 -1.52 12.80 0.35
N ASN A 106 -2.72 13.34 0.33
CA ASN A 106 -3.60 13.30 -0.83
C ASN A 106 -3.15 14.37 -1.83
N LEU A 107 -2.94 13.95 -3.08
CA LEU A 107 -2.71 14.83 -4.22
C LEU A 107 -3.93 14.72 -5.14
N ASN A 108 -4.71 15.80 -5.20
CA ASN A 108 -5.98 15.85 -5.92
C ASN A 108 -5.83 16.49 -7.31
N ASP A 109 -4.71 16.21 -7.99
CA ASP A 109 -4.31 16.86 -9.25
C ASP A 109 -5.42 16.78 -10.32
N HIS A 110 -6.13 15.66 -10.40
CA HIS A 110 -7.19 15.46 -11.37
C HIS A 110 -8.45 16.24 -10.96
N THR A 111 -8.87 16.14 -9.71
CA THR A 111 -10.04 16.87 -9.20
C THR A 111 -9.84 18.39 -9.30
N GLU A 112 -8.67 18.90 -8.95
CA GLU A 112 -8.33 20.31 -9.06
C GLU A 112 -8.29 20.79 -10.52
N LEU A 113 -7.69 20.01 -11.42
CA LEU A 113 -7.67 20.36 -12.84
C LEU A 113 -9.07 20.33 -13.46
N LYS A 114 -9.91 19.37 -13.06
CA LYS A 114 -11.32 19.31 -13.48
C LYS A 114 -12.10 20.54 -13.02
N ALA A 115 -11.93 20.95 -11.77
CA ALA A 115 -12.54 22.17 -11.24
C ALA A 115 -12.06 23.43 -11.98
N ARG A 116 -10.76 23.49 -12.31
CA ARG A 116 -10.20 24.57 -13.12
C ARG A 116 -10.77 24.58 -14.54
N LEU A 117 -10.90 23.42 -15.18
CA LEU A 117 -11.46 23.30 -16.53
C LEU A 117 -12.87 23.90 -16.61
N ALA A 118 -13.71 23.66 -15.61
CA ALA A 118 -15.07 24.19 -15.53
C ALA A 118 -15.13 25.74 -15.44
N ARG A 119 -14.04 26.40 -15.01
CA ARG A 119 -13.96 27.86 -14.86
C ARG A 119 -13.36 28.57 -16.08
N VAL A 120 -12.75 27.83 -17.00
CA VAL A 120 -12.02 28.38 -18.15
C VAL A 120 -12.93 28.44 -19.36
N GLU A 121 -12.87 29.54 -20.12
CA GLU A 121 -13.60 29.70 -21.38
C GLU A 121 -13.34 28.55 -22.36
N ARG A 122 -14.38 28.11 -23.09
CA ARG A 122 -14.31 26.96 -24.03
C ARG A 122 -13.11 27.00 -24.98
N LYS A 123 -12.74 28.19 -25.47
CA LYS A 123 -11.59 28.38 -26.38
C LYS A 123 -10.24 27.97 -25.79
N LYS A 124 -10.10 27.99 -24.46
CA LYS A 124 -8.87 27.65 -23.72
C LYS A 124 -8.92 26.26 -23.06
N GLN A 125 -10.03 25.52 -23.20
CA GLN A 125 -10.24 24.23 -22.56
C GLN A 125 -9.44 23.08 -23.19
N GLY A 126 -9.18 23.12 -24.51
CA GLY A 126 -8.58 21.97 -25.22
C GLY A 126 -7.23 21.48 -24.69
N LYS A 127 -6.37 22.37 -24.17
CA LYS A 127 -5.09 21.96 -23.54
C LYS A 127 -5.30 21.34 -22.15
N LEU A 128 -6.30 21.81 -21.41
CA LEU A 128 -6.63 21.33 -20.07
C LEU A 128 -7.31 19.96 -20.14
N GLU A 129 -8.22 19.74 -21.10
CA GLU A 129 -8.87 18.44 -21.33
C GLU A 129 -7.88 17.33 -21.65
N LYS A 130 -6.93 17.60 -22.56
CA LYS A 130 -5.86 16.65 -22.89
C LYS A 130 -4.99 16.29 -21.69
N ARG A 131 -4.72 17.27 -20.81
CA ARG A 131 -3.96 17.04 -19.58
C ARG A 131 -4.79 16.24 -18.56
N LEU A 132 -6.10 16.52 -18.45
CA LEU A 132 -7.00 15.84 -17.52
C LEU A 132 -7.07 14.33 -17.78
N GLN A 133 -7.07 13.90 -19.05
CA GLN A 133 -7.07 12.48 -19.44
C GLN A 133 -5.88 11.67 -18.90
N ARG A 134 -4.79 12.32 -18.49
CA ARG A 134 -3.56 11.66 -18.02
C ARG A 134 -3.39 11.72 -16.50
N LEU A 135 -4.24 12.49 -15.81
CA LEU A 135 -4.12 12.70 -14.37
C LEU A 135 -5.09 11.80 -13.62
N TYR A 136 -4.70 11.42 -12.42
CA TYR A 136 -5.55 10.80 -11.42
C TYR A 136 -5.17 11.34 -10.05
N ASP A 137 -6.13 11.34 -9.13
CA ASP A 137 -5.89 11.67 -7.74
C ASP A 137 -5.13 10.52 -7.09
N ARG A 138 -4.10 10.83 -6.28
CA ARG A 138 -3.21 9.82 -5.69
C ARG A 138 -2.91 10.11 -4.24
N ILE A 139 -2.71 9.05 -3.46
CA ILE A 139 -2.24 9.13 -2.09
C ILE A 139 -0.75 8.79 -2.08
N ILE A 140 0.08 9.72 -1.63
CA ILE A 140 1.51 9.50 -1.43
C ILE A 140 1.72 9.08 0.02
N VAL A 141 2.35 7.92 0.23
CA VAL A 141 2.57 7.32 1.55
C VAL A 141 4.02 7.49 1.98
N GLY A 142 4.23 8.09 3.15
CA GLY A 142 5.54 8.33 3.78
C GLY A 142 6.14 9.71 3.49
N PRO A 143 7.24 10.04 4.17
CA PRO A 143 8.34 10.78 3.57
C PRO A 143 9.40 9.78 3.06
N ASP A 144 9.81 9.90 1.80
CA ASP A 144 10.83 9.07 1.16
C ASP A 144 12.28 9.58 1.39
N ALA A 145 12.44 10.61 2.20
CA ALA A 145 13.68 11.36 2.30
C ALA A 145 13.98 11.80 3.75
N LEU A 146 15.23 11.69 4.17
CA LEU A 146 15.73 12.57 5.24
C LEU A 146 15.66 14.01 4.75
N PRO A 147 15.22 14.96 5.59
CA PRO A 147 15.45 16.39 5.39
C PRO A 147 16.91 16.64 5.03
N GLN A 148 17.16 17.56 4.10
CA GLN A 148 18.50 17.80 3.55
C GLN A 148 19.50 18.21 4.63
N GLU A 149 19.02 18.93 5.63
CA GLU A 149 19.73 19.43 6.80
C GLU A 149 20.27 18.26 7.64
N LEU A 150 19.50 17.16 7.74
CA LEU A 150 19.89 15.95 8.48
C LEU A 150 20.83 15.05 7.68
N ARG A 151 20.86 15.16 6.34
CA ARG A 151 21.80 14.41 5.49
C ARG A 151 23.22 14.98 5.56
N GLN A 152 23.33 16.27 5.80
CA GLN A 152 24.61 17.00 5.81
C GLN A 152 25.18 17.20 7.22
N GLY A 153 24.45 16.80 8.27
CA GLY A 153 24.88 16.92 9.65
C GLY A 153 26.01 15.95 10.04
N PRO A 154 26.85 16.30 11.02
CA PRO A 154 27.91 15.42 11.50
C PRO A 154 27.33 14.13 12.07
N ALA A 155 27.93 12.99 11.70
CA ALA A 155 27.54 11.68 12.21
C ALA A 155 27.76 11.62 13.73
N ALA A 156 26.69 11.42 14.50
CA ALA A 156 26.81 11.13 15.92
C ALA A 156 27.40 9.73 16.08
N HIS A 157 28.51 9.61 16.82
CA HIS A 157 29.21 8.34 17.07
C HIS A 157 29.60 7.56 15.79
N GLY A 158 29.90 8.26 14.69
CA GLY A 158 30.29 7.63 13.42
C GLY A 158 29.14 7.01 12.63
N VAL A 159 27.88 7.17 13.06
CA VAL A 159 26.70 6.68 12.35
C VAL A 159 26.00 7.84 11.65
N SER A 160 25.82 7.73 10.33
CA SER A 160 25.09 8.72 9.54
C SER A 160 23.59 8.72 9.91
N PRO A 161 22.97 9.90 10.04
CA PRO A 161 21.54 10.00 10.31
C PRO A 161 20.73 9.26 9.25
N HIS A 162 19.87 8.34 9.70
CA HIS A 162 19.00 7.60 8.79
C HIS A 162 17.65 7.26 9.42
N TRP A 163 16.64 7.10 8.58
CA TRP A 163 15.35 6.57 9.01
C TRP A 163 15.44 5.05 9.19
N ARG A 164 15.24 4.58 10.41
CA ARG A 164 14.83 3.20 10.64
C ARG A 164 13.36 3.05 10.24
N ARG A 165 13.10 2.16 9.29
CA ARG A 165 11.75 1.93 8.73
C ARG A 165 10.77 1.46 9.80
N GLY A 166 9.55 1.99 9.74
CA GLY A 166 8.44 1.47 10.53
C GLY A 166 7.97 0.11 10.00
N HIS A 167 7.39 -0.70 10.88
CA HIS A 167 6.88 -2.02 10.51
C HIS A 167 5.77 -2.48 11.46
N PHE A 168 4.90 -3.36 10.96
CA PHE A 168 3.94 -4.07 11.80
C PHE A 168 4.60 -5.25 12.50
N ARG A 169 4.27 -5.46 13.78
CA ARG A 169 4.76 -6.57 14.60
C ARG A 169 3.62 -7.19 15.40
N GLN A 170 3.61 -8.52 15.48
CA GLN A 170 2.78 -9.24 16.46
C GLN A 170 3.46 -9.17 17.83
N GLN A 171 2.81 -8.53 18.80
CA GLN A 171 3.31 -8.41 20.17
C GLN A 171 2.54 -9.34 21.10
N ALA A 172 3.27 -10.15 21.86
CA ALA A 172 2.73 -10.96 22.94
C ALA A 172 2.15 -10.10 24.06
N HIS A 173 1.01 -10.52 24.62
CA HIS A 173 0.37 -9.89 25.76
C HIS A 173 -0.57 -10.88 26.50
N GLY A 174 -1.22 -10.42 27.57
CA GLY A 174 -2.14 -11.22 28.38
C GLY A 174 -1.41 -12.10 29.40
N LEU A 175 -2.19 -12.87 30.17
CA LEU A 175 -1.66 -13.79 31.17
C LEU A 175 -0.71 -14.79 30.49
N ALA A 176 0.50 -14.93 31.03
CA ALA A 176 1.54 -15.81 30.50
C ALA A 176 1.87 -15.60 29.01
N ASN A 177 1.68 -14.38 28.46
CA ASN A 177 1.92 -14.11 27.04
C ASN A 177 1.11 -15.02 26.10
N SER A 178 -0.09 -15.43 26.50
CA SER A 178 -0.96 -16.31 25.71
C SER A 178 -1.58 -15.63 24.48
N LEU A 179 -1.74 -14.30 24.51
CA LEU A 179 -2.42 -13.55 23.45
C LEU A 179 -1.42 -12.81 22.55
N ARG A 180 -1.86 -12.48 21.32
CA ARG A 180 -1.08 -11.70 20.35
C ARG A 180 -1.91 -10.52 19.86
N LYS A 181 -1.29 -9.34 19.80
CA LYS A 181 -1.88 -8.13 19.22
C LYS A 181 -0.98 -7.57 18.13
N LEU A 182 -1.58 -7.08 17.06
CA LEU A 182 -0.86 -6.39 16.01
C LEU A 182 -0.56 -4.96 16.42
N ILE A 183 0.71 -4.56 16.42
CA ILE A 183 1.15 -3.19 16.69
C ILE A 183 1.91 -2.63 15.49
N PHE A 184 1.92 -1.31 15.34
CA PHE A 184 2.77 -0.61 14.40
C PHE A 184 3.93 0.06 15.13
N VAL A 185 5.15 -0.34 14.79
CA VAL A 185 6.37 0.32 15.27
C VAL A 185 6.66 1.48 14.32
N ARG A 186 6.62 2.71 14.83
CA ARG A 186 6.80 3.93 14.03
C ARG A 186 8.22 4.03 13.44
N PRO A 187 8.37 4.60 12.23
CA PRO A 187 9.69 4.97 11.73
C PRO A 187 10.40 5.89 12.73
N THR A 188 11.67 5.60 13.00
CA THR A 188 12.46 6.34 14.00
C THR A 188 13.71 6.89 13.32
N LEU A 189 14.04 8.15 13.59
CA LEU A 189 15.29 8.73 13.12
C LEU A 189 16.43 8.27 14.04
N VAL A 190 17.46 7.67 13.47
CA VAL A 190 18.64 7.17 14.19
C VAL A 190 19.79 8.15 14.01
N ALA A 191 20.57 8.36 15.07
CA ALA A 191 21.82 9.16 15.07
C ALA A 191 21.67 10.65 14.67
N ALA A 192 20.46 11.23 14.77
CA ALA A 192 20.27 12.66 14.60
C ALA A 192 20.60 13.43 15.88
N ASN A 193 21.20 14.63 15.72
CA ASN A 193 21.43 15.55 16.82
C ASN A 193 20.07 15.95 17.45
N PRO A 194 19.86 15.75 18.77
CA PRO A 194 18.61 16.09 19.45
C PRO A 194 18.13 17.53 19.24
N ALA A 195 19.06 18.47 19.01
CA ALA A 195 18.74 19.87 18.75
C ALA A 195 17.93 20.10 17.45
N VAL A 196 17.92 19.14 16.51
CA VAL A 196 17.23 19.24 15.21
C VAL A 196 15.84 18.56 15.24
N LEU A 197 15.51 17.82 16.30
CA LEU A 197 14.31 16.98 16.38
C LEU A 197 13.04 17.72 16.87
N GLN A 198 13.08 19.03 17.08
CA GLN A 198 12.05 19.73 17.88
C GLN A 198 10.72 20.07 17.20
N ASP A 199 10.49 19.81 15.90
CA ASP A 199 9.35 20.48 15.23
C ASP A 199 8.36 19.65 14.40
N GLU A 200 8.38 18.32 14.40
CA GLU A 200 7.35 17.59 13.64
C GLU A 200 6.78 16.39 14.39
N LEU A 201 5.54 16.55 14.86
CA LEU A 201 4.40 15.62 14.72
C LEU A 201 3.38 15.89 15.84
N THR A 202 2.74 17.06 15.84
CA THR A 202 1.53 17.26 16.63
C THR A 202 0.43 16.33 16.10
N PRO A 203 -0.09 15.39 16.92
CA PRO A 203 -1.20 14.53 16.52
C PRO A 203 -2.44 15.37 16.19
N LYS A 204 -3.23 14.96 15.19
CA LYS A 204 -4.55 15.57 14.97
C LYS A 204 -5.44 15.37 16.19
N THR A 205 -5.85 16.47 16.81
CA THR A 205 -6.79 16.48 17.93
C THR A 205 -8.22 16.51 17.38
N TYR A 206 -9.09 15.62 17.86
CA TYR A 206 -10.53 15.70 17.62
C TYR A 206 -11.25 15.60 18.95
N SER A 207 -12.19 16.52 19.18
CA SER A 207 -13.13 16.46 20.29
C SER A 207 -14.20 15.40 19.99
N VAL A 208 -14.29 14.38 20.84
CA VAL A 208 -15.46 13.49 20.86
C VAL A 208 -16.57 14.25 21.57
N ARG A 209 -17.62 14.67 20.85
CA ARG A 209 -18.85 15.12 21.50
C ARG A 209 -19.50 13.89 22.15
N ARG A 210 -19.71 13.97 23.46
CA ARG A 210 -20.55 13.02 24.21
C ARG A 210 -22.02 13.24 23.87
#